data_AF-A0A2D4P2L0-F1
#
_entry.id   AF-A0A2D4P2L0-F1
#
_cell.length_a   1.000
_cell.length_b   1.000
_cell.length_c   1.000
_cell.angle_alpha   90.00
_cell.angle_beta   90.00
_cell.angle_gamma   90.00
#
_symmetry.space_group_name_H-M   'P 1'
#
loop_
_entity.id
_entity.type
_entity.pdbx_description
1 polymer ?
#
loop_
_entity_poly.entity_id
_entity_poly.type
_entity_poly.pdbx_seq_one_letter_code
_entity_poly.pdbx_strand_id
1 'polypeptide(L)'
;VIQRVIRHMTQGVDVSSVFMEMVKASATIDIVQKKLVYLYMCTYAPLKPDLALLAINTLCKDCSDPNPMVRGLALRSMCSLRMPGIQEYIQQPILNGLRDKAS
;
A
#
# COMPACT_ATOMS: atom_id res chain seq x y z
N VAL A 1 16.45 5.37 1.26
CA VAL A 1 15.55 5.62 2.42
C VAL A 1 14.67 4.41 2.73
N ILE A 2 13.84 3.95 1.79
CA ILE A 2 12.90 2.81 1.97
C ILE A 2 13.58 1.57 2.58
N GLN A 3 14.67 1.07 1.98
CA GLN A 3 15.38 -0.11 2.48
C GLN A 3 15.88 0.05 3.94
N ARG A 4 16.29 1.26 4.32
CA ARG A 4 16.71 1.56 5.69
C ARG A 4 15.52 1.46 6.64
N VAL A 5 14.37 2.04 6.27
CA VAL A 5 13.13 1.95 7.06
C VAL A 5 12.70 0.50 7.24
N ILE A 6 12.69 -0.30 6.16
CA ILE A 6 12.33 -1.72 6.23
C ILE A 6 13.28 -2.50 7.14
N ARG A 7 14.60 -2.23 7.05
CA ARG A 7 15.57 -2.87 7.94
C ARG A 7 15.26 -2.57 9.42
N HIS A 8 14.98 -1.32 9.77
CA HIS A 8 14.65 -0.95 11.15
C HIS A 8 13.31 -1.59 11.59
N MET A 9 12.30 -1.59 10.72
CA MET A 9 11.03 -2.28 10.94
C MET A 9 11.23 -3.78 11.22
N THR A 10 12.07 -4.46 10.44
CA THR A 10 12.38 -5.90 10.66
C THR A 10 13.17 -6.17 11.95
N GLN A 11 13.89 -5.16 12.47
CA GLN A 11 14.58 -5.22 13.75
C GLN A 11 13.64 -4.91 14.94
N GLY A 12 12.35 -4.66 14.69
CA GLY A 12 11.37 -4.31 15.72
C GLY A 12 11.45 -2.85 16.18
N VAL A 13 12.21 -2.00 15.49
CA VAL A 13 12.27 -0.57 15.79
C VAL A 13 10.98 0.08 15.30
N ASP A 14 10.32 0.86 16.17
CA ASP A 14 9.17 1.64 15.74
C ASP A 14 9.62 2.74 14.77
N VAL A 15 9.20 2.59 13.51
CA VAL A 15 9.41 3.57 12.45
C VAL A 15 8.11 4.27 12.06
N SER A 16 7.07 4.20 12.89
CA SER A 16 5.77 4.80 12.59
C SER A 16 5.83 6.31 12.34
N SER A 17 6.86 7.01 12.85
CA SER A 17 7.09 8.45 12.67
C SER A 17 7.32 8.85 11.20
N VAL A 18 7.86 7.95 10.38
CA VAL A 18 8.17 8.22 8.97
C VAL A 18 7.00 7.89 8.02
N PHE A 19 5.78 7.75 8.54
CA PHE A 19 4.63 7.34 7.74
C PHE A 19 4.36 8.26 6.54
N MET A 20 4.38 9.57 6.75
CA MET A 20 4.17 10.54 5.66
C MET A 20 5.28 10.49 4.60
N GLU A 21 6.51 10.21 5.00
CA GLU A 21 7.64 10.04 4.08
C GLU A 21 7.49 8.76 3.26
N MET A 22 7.00 7.68 3.89
CA MET A 22 6.71 6.42 3.21
C MET A 22 5.53 6.56 2.23
N VAL A 23 4.47 7.30 2.59
CA VAL A 23 3.39 7.64 1.66
C VAL A 23 3.93 8.43 0.46
N LYS A 24 4.80 9.44 0.67
CA LYS A 24 5.44 10.15 -0.45
C LYS A 24 6.31 9.22 -1.30
N ALA A 25 7.04 8.31 -0.68
CA ALA A 25 7.90 7.34 -1.36
C ALA A 25 7.12 6.31 -2.20
N SER A 26 5.81 6.15 -1.96
CA SER A 26 4.94 5.24 -2.75
C SER A 26 4.85 5.62 -4.23
N ALA A 27 5.10 6.90 -4.56
CA ALA A 27 5.13 7.41 -5.93
C ALA A 27 6.35 6.96 -6.75
N THR A 28 7.23 6.12 -6.17
CA THR A 28 8.34 5.51 -6.90
C THR A 28 7.86 4.65 -8.08
N ILE A 29 8.61 4.66 -9.17
CA ILE A 29 8.39 3.82 -10.36
C ILE A 29 9.01 2.43 -10.21
N ASP A 30 9.92 2.25 -9.26
CA ASP A 30 10.56 0.97 -8.99
C ASP A 30 9.58 0.04 -8.26
N ILE A 31 9.19 -1.05 -8.91
CA ILE A 31 8.21 -2.02 -8.39
C ILE A 31 8.69 -2.68 -7.09
N VAL A 32 9.99 -2.93 -6.95
CA VAL A 32 10.57 -3.54 -5.75
C VAL A 32 10.46 -2.57 -4.59
N GLN A 33 10.81 -1.29 -4.80
CA GLN A 33 10.64 -0.25 -3.80
C GLN A 33 9.17 -0.02 -3.44
N LYS A 34 8.27 -0.01 -4.44
CA LYS A 34 6.83 0.13 -4.22
C LYS A 34 6.28 -1.00 -3.35
N LYS A 35 6.68 -2.26 -3.61
CA LYS A 35 6.33 -3.42 -2.78
C LYS A 35 6.77 -3.26 -1.33
N LEU A 36 7.97 -2.72 -1.11
CA LEU A 36 8.48 -2.44 0.24
C LEU A 36 7.67 -1.35 0.94
N VAL A 37 7.31 -0.28 0.22
CA VAL A 37 6.46 0.79 0.77
C VAL A 37 5.08 0.26 1.13
N TYR A 38 4.50 -0.62 0.30
CA TYR A 38 3.20 -1.21 0.57
C TYR A 38 3.23 -2.12 1.79
N LEU A 39 4.27 -2.93 1.93
CA LEU A 39 4.49 -3.72 3.12
C LEU A 39 4.48 -2.84 4.38
N TYR A 40 5.26 -1.75 4.38
CA TYR A 40 5.27 -0.79 5.48
C TYR A 40 3.88 -0.20 5.75
N MET A 41 3.17 0.28 4.71
CA MET A 41 1.85 0.90 4.88
C MET A 41 0.83 -0.09 5.45
N CYS A 42 0.79 -1.32 4.96
CA CYS A 42 -0.10 -2.36 5.49
C CYS A 42 0.21 -2.73 6.95
N THR A 43 1.48 -2.66 7.37
CA THR A 43 1.90 -2.91 8.75
C THR A 43 1.48 -1.78 9.69
N TYR A 44 1.64 -0.52 9.29
CA TYR A 44 1.44 0.63 10.18
C TYR A 44 0.08 1.31 10.06
N ALA A 45 -0.62 1.18 8.94
CA ALA A 45 -1.95 1.77 8.77
C ALA A 45 -2.94 1.34 9.87
N PRO A 46 -2.95 0.07 10.35
CA PRO A 46 -3.81 -0.32 11.46
C PRO A 46 -3.55 0.36 12.79
N LEU A 47 -2.33 0.84 12.99
CA LEU A 47 -1.92 1.53 14.21
C LEU A 47 -2.19 3.05 14.15
N LYS A 48 -2.51 3.57 12.96
CA LYS A 48 -2.72 5.01 12.70
C LYS A 48 -3.97 5.24 11.85
N PRO A 49 -5.17 5.11 12.44
CA PRO A 49 -6.44 5.28 11.70
C PRO A 49 -6.53 6.63 10.99
N ASP A 50 -6.03 7.70 11.62
CA ASP A 50 -6.03 9.06 11.05
C ASP A 50 -5.22 9.17 9.75
N LEU A 51 -4.20 8.33 9.60
CA LEU A 51 -3.33 8.30 8.41
C LEU A 51 -3.63 7.10 7.49
N ALA A 52 -4.41 6.13 7.95
CA ALA A 52 -4.75 4.93 7.20
C ALA A 52 -5.46 5.25 5.88
N LEU A 53 -6.31 6.28 5.89
CA LEU A 53 -7.00 6.75 4.69
C LEU A 53 -6.03 7.19 3.58
N LEU A 54 -4.86 7.74 3.92
CA LEU A 54 -3.84 8.10 2.93
C LEU A 54 -3.25 6.85 2.25
N ALA A 55 -2.97 5.80 3.03
CA ALA A 55 -2.49 4.53 2.49
C ALA A 55 -3.56 3.86 1.61
N ILE A 56 -4.82 3.88 2.04
CA ILE A 56 -5.95 3.35 1.26
C ILE A 56 -6.08 4.10 -0.06
N ASN A 57 -6.13 5.43 -0.04
CA ASN A 57 -6.23 6.24 -1.26
C ASN A 57 -5.05 6.03 -2.22
N THR A 58 -3.85 5.87 -1.67
CA THR A 58 -2.64 5.54 -2.45
C THR A 58 -2.80 4.21 -3.16
N LEU A 59 -3.21 3.15 -2.45
CA LEU A 59 -3.40 1.83 -3.03
C LEU A 59 -4.58 1.78 -4.02
N CYS A 60 -5.70 2.46 -3.72
CA CYS A 60 -6.83 2.57 -4.63
C CYS A 60 -6.44 3.22 -5.96
N LYS A 61 -5.64 4.29 -5.90
CA LYS A 61 -5.11 4.94 -7.11
C LYS A 61 -4.26 3.97 -7.93
N ASP A 62 -3.33 3.27 -7.28
CA ASP A 62 -2.42 2.35 -7.97
C ASP A 62 -3.11 1.08 -8.49
N CYS A 63 -4.31 0.75 -8.01
CA CYS A 63 -5.16 -0.26 -8.65
C CYS A 63 -5.68 0.14 -10.03
N SER A 64 -5.59 1.43 -10.40
CA SER A 64 -5.93 1.92 -11.74
C SER A 64 -4.69 2.31 -12.55
N ASP A 65 -3.49 1.92 -12.11
CA ASP A 65 -2.23 2.26 -12.78
C ASP A 65 -2.16 1.62 -14.20
N PRO A 66 -1.60 2.29 -15.22
CA PRO A 66 -1.44 1.68 -16.55
C PRO A 66 -0.60 0.39 -16.54
N ASN A 67 0.32 0.23 -15.59
CA ASN A 67 1.15 -0.95 -15.46
C ASN A 67 0.42 -2.09 -14.70
N PRO A 68 0.16 -3.26 -15.35
CA PRO A 68 -0.54 -4.38 -14.72
C PRO A 68 0.16 -4.92 -13.47
N MET A 69 1.50 -4.85 -13.42
CA MET A 69 2.26 -5.29 -12.26
C MET A 69 1.98 -4.41 -11.03
N VAL A 70 1.81 -3.10 -11.24
CA VAL A 70 1.48 -2.15 -10.18
C VAL A 70 0.04 -2.38 -9.71
N ARG A 71 -0.91 -2.57 -10.63
CA ARG A 71 -2.31 -2.85 -10.29
C ARG A 71 -2.46 -4.10 -9.45
N GLY A 72 -1.87 -5.22 -9.89
CA GLY A 72 -1.91 -6.48 -9.15
C GLY A 72 -1.25 -6.38 -7.78
N LEU A 73 -0.12 -5.68 -7.70
CA LEU A 73 0.58 -5.46 -6.43
C LEU A 73 -0.25 -4.61 -5.45
N ALA A 74 -0.89 -3.55 -5.93
CA ALA A 74 -1.74 -2.68 -5.14
C ALA A 74 -2.99 -3.43 -4.65
N LEU A 75 -3.64 -4.19 -5.53
CA LEU A 75 -4.83 -4.96 -5.20
C LEU A 75 -4.54 -6.01 -4.12
N ARG A 76 -3.44 -6.76 -4.26
CA ARG A 76 -2.99 -7.72 -3.24
C ARG A 76 -2.73 -7.05 -1.90
N SER A 77 -2.15 -5.86 -1.92
CA SER A 77 -1.81 -5.11 -0.70
C SER A 77 -3.06 -4.56 -0.02
N MET A 78 -4.06 -4.08 -0.76
CA MET A 78 -5.36 -3.70 -0.20
C MET A 78 -6.04 -4.89 0.49
N CYS A 79 -6.07 -6.06 -0.16
CA CYS A 79 -6.66 -7.26 0.44
C CYS A 79 -5.91 -7.70 1.72
N SER A 80 -4.65 -7.32 1.87
CA SER A 80 -3.82 -7.63 3.05
C SER A 80 -4.00 -6.62 4.19
N LEU A 81 -4.65 -5.48 3.94
CA LEU A 81 -4.79 -4.41 4.90
C LEU A 81 -5.92 -4.72 5.90
N ARG A 82 -5.55 -4.98 7.15
CA ARG A 82 -6.48 -5.40 8.21
C ARG A 82 -7.00 -4.18 8.96
N MET A 83 -8.00 -3.52 8.40
CA MET A 83 -8.64 -2.35 9.02
C MET A 83 -10.16 -2.48 9.11
N PRO A 84 -10.79 -2.05 10.22
CA PRO A 84 -12.24 -1.88 10.26
C PRO A 84 -12.69 -0.93 9.15
N GLY A 85 -13.73 -1.29 8.40
CA GLY A 85 -14.28 -0.45 7.32
C GLY A 85 -13.57 -0.55 5.98
N ILE A 86 -12.49 -1.35 5.85
CA ILE A 86 -11.76 -1.50 4.57
C ILE A 86 -12.65 -2.03 3.43
N GLN A 87 -13.72 -2.75 3.77
CA GLN A 87 -14.66 -3.31 2.80
C GLN A 87 -15.29 -2.24 1.89
N GLU A 88 -15.49 -1.01 2.39
CA GLU A 88 -16.09 0.10 1.64
C GLU A 88 -15.16 0.61 0.52
N TYR A 89 -13.84 0.46 0.71
CA TYR A 89 -12.83 0.96 -0.21
C TYR A 89 -12.37 -0.11 -1.20
N ILE A 90 -12.41 -1.38 -0.81
CA ILE A 90 -11.82 -2.47 -1.59
C ILE A 90 -12.77 -3.06 -2.63
N GLN A 91 -14.08 -2.88 -2.47
CA GLN A 91 -15.09 -3.48 -3.35
C GLN A 91 -14.88 -3.07 -4.82
N GLN A 92 -14.75 -1.77 -5.10
CA GLN A 92 -14.56 -1.26 -6.47
C GLN A 92 -13.22 -1.71 -7.09
N PRO A 93 -12.07 -1.58 -6.40
CA PRO A 93 -10.80 -2.13 -6.89
C PRO A 93 -10.86 -3.62 -7.24
N ILE A 94 -11.53 -4.45 -6.43
CA ILE A 94 -11.69 -5.89 -6.72
C ILE A 94 -12.53 -6.09 -7.98
N LEU A 95 -13.69 -5.43 -8.09
CA LEU A 95 -14.55 -5.56 -9.26
C LEU A 95 -13.85 -5.12 -10.55
N ASN A 96 -13.04 -4.06 -10.48
CA ASN A 96 -12.22 -3.61 -11.60
C ASN A 96 -11.12 -4.63 -11.94
N GLY A 97 -10.45 -5.19 -10.94
CA GLY A 97 -9.45 -6.23 -11.13
C GLY A 97 -10.02 -7.50 -11.79
N LEU A 98 -11.25 -7.91 -11.46
CA LEU A 98 -11.91 -9.05 -12.11
C LEU A 98 -12.22 -8.83 -13.59
N ARG A 99 -12.28 -7.56 -14.02
CA ARG A 99 -12.53 -7.15 -15.42
C ARG A 99 -11.25 -6.74 -16.15
N ASP A 100 -10.10 -6.79 -15.47
CA ASP A 100 -8.83 -6.36 -16.02
C ASP A 100 -8.33 -7.38 -17.04
N LYS A 101 -8.25 -6.94 -18.31
CA LYS A 101 -7.87 -7.76 -19.46
C LYS A 101 -6.40 -8.17 -19.46
N ALA A 102 -5.58 -7.59 -18.59
CA ALA A 102 -4.17 -7.92 -18.44
C ALA A 102 -3.90 -8.99 -17.36
N SER A 103 -4.95 -9.47 -16.67
CA SER A 103 -4.87 -10.51 -15.64
C SER A 103 -4.90 -11.92 -16.21
#